data_AF-A0A831JQE4-F1
#
_entry.id   AF-A0A831JQE4-F1
#
_cell.length_a   1.000
_cell.length_b   1.000
_cell.length_c   1.000
_cell.angle_alpha   90.00
_cell.angle_beta   90.00
_cell.angle_gamma   90.00
#
_symmetry.space_group_name_H-M   'P 1'
#
loop_
_entity.id
_entity.type
_entity.pdbx_description
1 polymer ?
#
loop_
_entity_poly.entity_id
_entity_poly.type
_entity_poly.pdbx_seq_one_letter_code
_entity_poly.pdbx_strand_id
1 'polypeptide(L)'
;MKKLDKHIKNIIKNEQLIIIFFVVFYFVSSYALVYTSVTPPKFDLKVGDVATQDIKAPKDVVDTIATQKKIQEAVNAVNPKYDYNENIAKESYLKLVDFFNKLREVRKSSEAEEKKLKDFKAVSPIGLEDNDVALLLKIDDNTLINMESV
;
A
#
# COMPACT_ATOMS: atom_id res chain seq x y z
N MET A 1 16.34 9.27 -75.21
CA MET A 1 16.37 10.16 -74.03
C MET A 1 15.31 11.29 -74.02
N LYS A 2 14.87 11.86 -75.15
CA LYS A 2 13.96 13.05 -75.17
C LYS A 2 12.54 12.87 -74.57
N LYS A 3 12.05 11.64 -74.36
CA LYS A 3 10.68 11.41 -73.83
C LYS A 3 10.58 11.68 -72.33
N LEU A 4 11.65 11.40 -71.57
CA LEU A 4 11.65 11.54 -70.11
C LEU A 4 11.55 13.00 -69.66
N ASP A 5 12.30 13.89 -70.33
CA ASP A 5 12.23 15.33 -70.09
C ASP A 5 10.84 15.92 -70.34
N LYS A 6 10.10 15.41 -71.33
CA LYS A 6 8.76 15.93 -71.65
C LYS A 6 7.76 15.65 -70.53
N HIS A 7 7.84 14.46 -69.91
CA HIS A 7 6.96 14.09 -68.80
C HIS A 7 7.32 14.85 -67.52
N ILE A 8 8.61 14.99 -67.22
CA ILE A 8 9.09 15.79 -66.08
C ILE A 8 8.66 17.27 -66.25
N LYS A 9 8.81 17.82 -67.45
CA LYS A 9 8.41 19.21 -67.74
C LYS A 9 6.90 19.42 -67.68
N ASN A 10 6.08 18.40 -67.98
CA ASN A 10 4.64 18.45 -67.80
C ASN A 10 4.22 18.34 -66.32
N ILE A 11 4.96 17.57 -65.51
CA ILE A 11 4.74 17.48 -64.06
C ILE A 11 5.07 18.81 -63.38
N ILE A 12 6.19 19.45 -63.75
CA ILE A 12 6.61 20.74 -63.18
C ILE A 12 5.68 21.89 -63.59
N LYS A 13 4.95 21.76 -64.70
CA LYS A 13 3.95 22.76 -65.11
C LYS A 13 2.64 22.67 -64.33
N ASN A 14 2.40 21.59 -63.59
CA ASN A 14 1.14 21.36 -62.89
C ASN A 14 1.29 21.67 -61.40
N GLU A 15 0.86 22.88 -60.99
CA GLU A 15 1.03 23.38 -59.61
C GLU A 15 0.44 22.45 -58.55
N GLN A 16 -0.70 21.81 -58.84
CA GLN A 16 -1.35 20.87 -57.92
C GLN A 16 -0.49 19.64 -57.64
N LEU A 17 0.21 19.10 -58.64
CA LEU A 17 1.08 17.93 -58.46
C LEU A 17 2.34 18.27 -57.67
N ILE A 18 2.88 19.48 -57.86
CA ILE A 18 4.01 19.98 -57.07
C ILE A 18 3.60 20.12 -55.60
N ILE A 19 2.44 20.72 -55.32
CA ILE A 19 1.94 20.88 -53.95
C ILE A 19 1.73 19.51 -53.29
N ILE A 20 1.10 18.56 -53.98
CA ILE A 20 0.89 17.19 -53.47
C ILE A 20 2.24 16.52 -53.15
N PHE A 21 3.24 16.67 -54.02
CA PHE A 21 4.57 16.12 -53.78
C PHE A 21 5.21 16.70 -52.50
N PHE A 22 5.14 18.02 -52.30
CA PHE A 22 5.66 18.66 -51.10
C PHE A 22 4.91 18.24 -49.83
N VAL A 23 3.59 18.06 -49.89
CA VAL A 23 2.79 17.58 -48.76
C VAL A 23 3.18 16.16 -48.37
N VAL A 24 3.30 15.26 -49.37
CA VAL A 24 3.73 13.88 -49.13
C VAL A 24 5.15 13.85 -48.57
N PHE A 25 6.06 14.63 -49.16
CA PHE A 25 7.44 14.72 -48.68
C PHE A 25 7.51 15.24 -47.24
N TYR A 26 6.74 16.27 -46.92
CA TYR A 26 6.64 16.79 -45.56
C TYR A 26 6.14 15.74 -44.57
N PHE A 27 5.11 14.99 -44.93
CA PHE A 27 4.54 13.95 -44.08
C PHE A 27 5.51 12.78 -43.84
N VAL A 28 6.22 12.34 -44.88
CA VAL A 28 7.22 11.27 -44.77
C VAL A 28 8.42 11.72 -43.92
N SER A 29 8.90 12.95 -44.15
CA SER A 29 10.02 13.53 -43.40
C SER A 29 9.69 13.69 -41.92
N SER A 30 8.51 14.23 -41.60
CA SER A 30 8.08 14.41 -40.21
C SER A 30 7.90 13.07 -39.49
N TYR A 31 7.33 12.06 -40.17
CA TYR A 31 7.20 10.72 -39.61
C TYR A 31 8.55 10.08 -39.30
N ALA A 32 9.53 10.19 -40.21
CA ALA A 32 10.87 9.66 -40.00
C ALA A 32 11.58 10.29 -38.78
N LEU A 33 11.42 11.60 -38.58
CA LEU A 33 11.96 12.29 -37.40
C LEU A 33 11.33 11.80 -36.10
N VAL A 34 10.02 11.62 -36.06
CA VAL A 34 9.34 11.08 -34.86
C VAL A 34 9.77 9.64 -34.59
N TYR A 35 9.85 8.81 -35.63
CA TYR A 35 10.23 7.40 -35.50
C TYR A 35 11.64 7.22 -34.90
N THR A 36 12.61 8.04 -35.35
CA THR A 36 13.99 8.01 -34.83
C THR A 36 14.09 8.51 -33.38
N SER A 37 13.25 9.44 -32.96
CA SER A 37 13.22 9.96 -31.59
C SER A 37 12.56 9.00 -30.60
N VAL A 38 11.48 8.32 -31.01
CA VAL A 38 10.71 7.43 -30.13
C VAL A 38 11.36 6.06 -29.93
N THR A 39 12.18 5.61 -30.89
CA THR A 39 12.78 4.27 -30.82
C THR A 39 14.03 4.27 -29.94
N PRO A 40 14.01 3.59 -28.78
CA PRO A 40 15.20 3.51 -27.93
C PRO A 40 16.32 2.73 -28.63
N PRO A 41 17.61 3.05 -28.34
CA PRO A 41 18.74 2.33 -28.89
C PRO A 41 18.67 0.86 -28.49
N LYS A 42 18.74 -0.05 -29.48
CA LYS A 42 18.82 -1.49 -29.25
C LYS A 42 20.29 -1.87 -29.10
N PHE A 43 20.67 -2.37 -27.92
CA PHE A 43 22.01 -2.90 -27.69
C PHE A 43 22.06 -4.38 -28.09
N ASP A 44 22.97 -4.75 -28.98
CA ASP A 44 23.29 -6.16 -29.29
C ASP A 44 24.37 -6.62 -28.32
N LEU A 45 23.97 -7.25 -27.21
CA LEU A 45 24.85 -7.68 -26.13
C LEU A 45 25.19 -9.16 -26.30
N LYS A 46 26.48 -9.50 -26.33
CA LYS A 46 26.96 -10.89 -26.33
C LYS A 46 27.60 -11.26 -24.99
N VAL A 47 27.54 -12.54 -24.65
CA VAL A 47 28.09 -13.05 -23.40
C VAL A 47 29.62 -12.87 -23.40
N GLY A 48 30.13 -12.09 -22.44
CA GLY A 48 31.56 -11.80 -22.30
C GLY A 48 31.99 -10.40 -22.72
N ASP A 49 31.11 -9.59 -23.30
CA ASP A 49 31.42 -8.19 -23.66
C ASP A 49 31.53 -7.29 -22.42
N VAL A 50 32.54 -6.42 -22.43
CA VAL A 50 32.74 -5.40 -21.39
C VAL A 50 31.82 -4.22 -21.68
N ALA A 51 30.94 -3.88 -20.74
CA ALA A 51 30.02 -2.76 -20.88
C ALA A 51 30.75 -1.41 -20.83
N THR A 52 30.65 -0.62 -21.90
CA THR A 52 31.22 0.75 -21.96
C THR A 52 30.38 1.77 -21.19
N GLN A 53 29.12 1.44 -20.90
CA GLN A 53 28.16 2.34 -20.27
C GLN A 53 27.16 1.55 -19.42
N ASP A 54 26.74 2.15 -18.29
CA ASP A 54 25.74 1.56 -17.41
C ASP A 54 24.35 1.59 -18.06
N ILE A 55 23.77 0.41 -18.29
CA ILE A 55 22.39 0.28 -18.78
C ILE A 55 21.46 0.28 -17.57
N LYS A 56 20.75 1.39 -17.36
CA LYS A 56 19.72 1.49 -16.32
C LYS A 56 18.41 0.88 -16.79
N ALA A 57 17.71 0.18 -15.91
CA ALA A 57 16.39 -0.34 -16.19
C ALA A 57 15.39 0.82 -16.40
N PRO A 58 14.47 0.73 -17.38
CA PRO A 58 13.49 1.79 -17.63
C PRO A 58 12.43 1.91 -16.54
N LYS A 59 12.32 0.93 -15.64
CA LYS A 59 11.43 0.97 -14.48
C LYS A 59 12.13 0.37 -13.27
N ASP A 60 12.09 1.09 -12.16
CA ASP A 60 12.43 0.56 -10.85
C ASP A 60 11.17 -0.07 -10.24
N VAL A 61 11.23 -1.36 -9.92
CA VAL A 61 10.17 -2.06 -9.19
C VAL A 61 10.60 -2.16 -7.73
N VAL A 62 9.88 -1.48 -6.85
CA VAL A 62 10.14 -1.55 -5.40
C VAL A 62 9.40 -2.75 -4.83
N ASP A 63 10.14 -3.71 -4.26
CA ASP A 63 9.57 -4.84 -3.54
C ASP A 63 9.21 -4.43 -2.10
N THR A 64 7.96 -4.02 -1.92
CA THR A 64 7.44 -3.61 -0.61
C THR A 64 7.33 -4.77 0.37
N ILE A 65 7.08 -6.00 -0.11
CA ILE A 65 6.88 -7.19 0.73
C ILE A 65 8.22 -7.64 1.32
N ALA A 66 9.25 -7.78 0.49
CA ALA A 66 10.58 -8.14 0.96
C ALA A 66 11.17 -7.05 1.87
N THR A 67 10.89 -5.78 1.58
CA THR A 67 11.34 -4.66 2.42
C THR A 67 10.68 -4.70 3.80
N GLN A 68 9.36 -4.87 3.89
CA GLN A 68 8.66 -4.99 5.16
C GLN A 68 9.12 -6.20 5.97
N LYS A 69 9.35 -7.34 5.30
CA LYS A 69 9.88 -8.54 5.97
C LYS A 69 11.24 -8.28 6.63
N LYS A 70 12.17 -7.63 5.92
CA LYS A 70 13.48 -7.27 6.47
C LYS A 70 13.39 -6.26 7.61
N ILE A 71 12.45 -5.31 7.55
CA ILE A 71 12.19 -4.38 8.65
C ILE A 71 11.73 -5.16 9.88
N GLN A 72 10.77 -6.07 9.73
CA GLN A 72 10.26 -6.88 10.85
C GLN A 72 11.37 -7.77 11.46
N GLU A 73 12.20 -8.38 10.62
CA GLU A 73 13.36 -9.16 11.07
C GLU A 73 14.35 -8.30 11.86
N ALA A 74 14.63 -7.08 11.40
CA ALA A 74 15.51 -6.14 12.11
C ALA A 74 14.91 -5.66 13.44
N VAL A 75 13.59 -5.39 13.48
CA VAL A 75 12.88 -5.03 14.71
C VAL A 75 12.90 -6.18 15.72
N ASN A 76 12.72 -7.42 15.26
CA ASN A 76 12.75 -8.59 16.14
C ASN A 76 14.17 -8.97 16.60
N ALA A 77 15.20 -8.57 15.85
CA ALA A 77 16.59 -8.83 16.20
C ALA A 77 17.13 -7.90 17.29
N VAL A 78 16.50 -6.75 17.50
CA VAL A 78 16.87 -5.82 18.57
C VAL A 78 16.11 -6.12 19.85
N ASN A 79 16.78 -5.98 20.99
CA ASN A 79 16.12 -6.15 22.29
C ASN A 79 15.10 -5.03 22.52
N PRO A 80 13.93 -5.33 23.11
CA PRO A 80 12.94 -4.31 23.44
C PRO A 80 13.53 -3.32 24.45
N LYS A 81 13.43 -2.03 24.14
CA LYS A 81 13.78 -0.95 25.06
C LYS A 81 12.51 -0.53 25.80
N TYR A 82 12.45 -0.83 27.08
CA TYR A 82 11.35 -0.37 27.94
C TYR A 82 11.62 1.04 28.44
N ASP A 83 10.58 1.87 28.45
CA ASP A 83 10.59 3.16 29.11
C ASP A 83 9.85 3.05 30.45
N TYR A 84 10.39 3.68 31.48
CA TYR A 84 9.79 3.66 32.81
C TYR A 84 8.80 4.80 32.92
N ASN A 85 7.51 4.46 33.02
CA ASN A 85 6.45 5.41 33.24
C ASN A 85 5.77 5.13 34.59
N GLU A 86 5.98 6.04 35.54
CA GLU A 86 5.42 6.00 36.90
C GLU A 86 3.89 5.96 36.93
N ASN A 87 3.23 6.46 35.87
CA ASN A 87 1.78 6.49 35.79
C ASN A 87 1.16 5.16 35.34
N ILE A 88 1.94 4.21 34.79
CA ILE A 88 1.41 2.93 34.30
C ILE A 88 0.68 2.16 35.40
N ALA A 89 1.20 2.19 36.63
CA ALA A 89 0.56 1.54 37.78
C ALA A 89 -0.82 2.17 38.07
N LYS A 90 -0.90 3.50 38.07
CA LYS A 90 -2.14 4.25 38.29
C LYS A 90 -3.14 4.02 37.15
N GLU A 91 -2.69 4.06 35.90
CA GLU A 91 -3.53 3.80 34.73
C GLU A 91 -4.10 2.37 34.74
N SER A 92 -3.28 1.38 35.13
CA SER A 92 -3.72 -0.02 35.24
C SER A 92 -4.77 -0.18 36.35
N TYR A 93 -4.56 0.46 37.50
CA TYR A 93 -5.55 0.49 38.58
C TYR A 93 -6.87 1.14 38.13
N LEU A 94 -6.81 2.29 37.46
CA LEU A 94 -8.01 2.97 36.95
C LEU A 94 -8.76 2.12 35.92
N LYS A 95 -8.04 1.39 35.05
CA LYS A 95 -8.65 0.44 34.10
C LYS A 95 -9.36 -0.71 34.81
N LEU A 96 -8.79 -1.24 35.89
CA LEU A 96 -9.42 -2.29 36.71
C LEU A 96 -10.69 -1.78 37.39
N VAL A 97 -10.64 -0.60 37.99
CA VAL A 97 -11.83 0.01 38.63
C VAL A 97 -12.94 0.29 37.60
N ASP A 98 -12.58 0.82 36.43
CA ASP A 98 -13.54 1.07 35.34
C ASP A 98 -14.17 -0.25 34.83
N PHE A 99 -13.37 -1.31 34.71
CA PHE A 99 -13.83 -2.64 34.34
C PHE A 99 -14.90 -3.18 35.29
N PHE A 100 -14.64 -3.18 36.62
CA PHE A 100 -15.61 -3.69 37.60
C PHE A 100 -16.85 -2.80 37.72
N ASN A 101 -16.72 -1.48 37.57
CA ASN A 101 -17.86 -0.59 37.55
C ASN A 101 -18.80 -0.89 36.37
N LYS A 102 -18.24 -1.02 35.16
CA LYS A 102 -19.01 -1.41 33.97
C LYS A 102 -19.65 -2.80 34.11
N LEU A 103 -18.94 -3.74 34.73
CA LEU A 103 -19.48 -5.08 35.00
C LEU A 103 -20.71 -5.00 35.90
N ARG A 104 -20.67 -4.19 36.96
CA ARG A 104 -21.83 -3.97 37.85
C ARG A 104 -22.97 -3.27 37.14
N GLU A 105 -22.69 -2.30 36.26
CA GLU A 105 -23.72 -1.62 35.47
C GLU A 105 -24.45 -2.59 34.53
N VAL A 106 -23.71 -3.45 33.82
CA VAL A 106 -24.29 -4.48 32.94
C VAL A 106 -25.04 -5.55 33.74
N ARG A 107 -24.55 -5.94 34.93
CA ARG A 107 -25.26 -6.89 35.81
C ARG A 107 -26.60 -6.33 36.31
N LYS A 108 -26.65 -5.03 36.63
CA LYS A 108 -27.86 -4.32 37.07
C LYS A 108 -28.82 -3.97 35.92
N SER A 109 -28.40 -4.03 34.66
CA SER A 109 -29.29 -3.79 33.52
C SER A 109 -30.36 -4.91 33.43
N SER A 110 -31.57 -4.56 33.00
CA SER A 110 -32.69 -5.52 32.87
C SER A 110 -32.68 -6.29 31.53
N GLU A 111 -31.53 -6.34 30.86
CA GLU A 111 -31.39 -6.90 29.50
C GLU A 111 -31.16 -8.41 29.50
N ALA A 112 -31.40 -9.06 28.36
CA ALA A 112 -31.16 -10.50 28.19
C ALA A 112 -29.67 -10.84 28.30
N GLU A 113 -29.34 -12.04 28.83
CA GLU A 113 -27.95 -12.48 29.08
C GLU A 113 -27.05 -12.38 27.82
N GLU A 114 -27.61 -12.67 26.63
CA GLU A 114 -26.89 -12.58 25.36
C GLU A 114 -26.54 -11.14 24.95
N LYS A 115 -27.36 -10.16 25.33
CA LYS A 115 -27.07 -8.73 25.09
C LYS A 115 -26.04 -8.22 26.08
N LYS A 116 -26.18 -8.59 27.36
CA LYS A 116 -25.21 -8.25 28.42
C LYS A 116 -23.78 -8.67 28.08
N LEU A 117 -23.61 -9.86 27.51
CA LEU A 117 -22.31 -10.36 27.07
C LEU A 117 -21.70 -9.50 25.95
N LYS A 118 -22.51 -9.11 24.96
CA LYS A 118 -22.06 -8.26 23.84
C LYS A 118 -21.76 -6.84 24.27
N ASP A 119 -22.62 -6.26 25.11
CA ASP A 119 -22.48 -4.88 25.58
C ASP A 119 -21.28 -4.74 26.51
N PHE A 120 -21.01 -5.74 27.37
CA PHE A 120 -19.81 -5.76 28.18
C PHE A 120 -18.53 -5.91 27.33
N LYS A 121 -18.52 -6.80 26.34
CA LYS A 121 -17.35 -7.01 25.46
C LYS A 121 -17.03 -5.78 24.60
N ALA A 122 -18.03 -5.00 24.21
CA ALA A 122 -17.86 -3.78 23.43
C ALA A 122 -17.29 -2.61 24.26
N VAL A 123 -17.56 -2.59 25.57
CA VAL A 123 -17.27 -1.44 26.45
C VAL A 123 -16.14 -1.73 27.45
N SER A 124 -15.74 -2.99 27.60
CA SER A 124 -14.68 -3.43 28.51
C SER A 124 -13.31 -2.91 28.10
N PRO A 125 -12.56 -2.26 29.01
CA PRO A 125 -11.17 -1.87 28.78
C PRO A 125 -10.19 -3.06 28.78
N ILE A 126 -10.66 -4.27 29.14
CA ILE A 126 -9.87 -5.50 29.26
C ILE A 126 -10.48 -6.58 28.35
N GLY A 127 -9.67 -7.19 27.50
CA GLY A 127 -10.10 -8.30 26.63
C GLY A 127 -10.21 -9.60 27.42
N LEU A 128 -11.41 -10.16 27.51
CA LEU A 128 -11.70 -11.44 28.15
C LEU A 128 -12.35 -12.41 27.16
N GLU A 129 -12.19 -13.70 27.42
CA GLU A 129 -12.90 -14.74 26.68
C GLU A 129 -14.38 -14.78 27.07
N ASP A 130 -15.23 -15.21 26.14
CA ASP A 130 -16.69 -15.17 26.31
C ASP A 130 -17.16 -16.05 27.49
N ASN A 131 -16.44 -17.13 27.77
CA ASN A 131 -16.70 -18.02 28.90
C ASN A 131 -16.43 -17.32 30.24
N ASP A 132 -15.35 -16.54 30.34
CA ASP A 132 -14.97 -15.84 31.56
C ASP A 132 -15.96 -14.72 31.87
N VAL A 133 -16.40 -13.98 30.85
CA VAL A 133 -17.43 -12.95 31.01
C VAL A 133 -18.75 -13.56 31.46
N ALA A 134 -19.15 -14.71 30.89
CA ALA A 134 -20.37 -15.41 31.30
C ALA A 134 -20.31 -15.89 32.76
N LEU A 135 -19.14 -16.29 33.25
CA LEU A 135 -18.92 -16.63 34.66
C LEU A 135 -18.99 -15.40 35.56
N LEU A 136 -18.35 -14.30 35.17
CA LEU A 136 -18.34 -13.03 35.93
C LEU A 136 -19.73 -12.37 36.03
N LEU A 137 -20.61 -12.61 35.07
CA LEU A 137 -22.00 -12.15 35.12
C LEU A 137 -22.86 -12.96 36.11
N LYS A 138 -22.47 -14.22 36.41
CA LYS A 138 -23.25 -15.17 37.23
C LYS A 138 -22.70 -15.36 38.65
N ILE A 139 -21.48 -14.93 38.91
CA ILE A 139 -20.84 -15.04 40.22
C ILE A 139 -21.55 -14.15 41.26
N ASP A 140 -21.44 -14.51 42.55
CA ASP A 140 -22.02 -13.74 43.64
C ASP A 140 -21.28 -12.41 43.89
N ASP A 141 -22.00 -11.44 44.45
CA ASP A 141 -21.46 -10.09 44.68
C ASP A 141 -20.35 -10.06 45.73
N ASN A 142 -20.37 -10.97 46.72
CA ASN A 142 -19.33 -11.05 47.74
C ASN A 142 -17.99 -11.50 47.13
N THR A 143 -18.02 -12.51 46.26
CA THR A 143 -16.84 -12.99 45.56
C THR A 143 -16.30 -11.93 44.59
N LEU A 144 -17.17 -11.16 43.94
CA LEU A 144 -16.74 -10.06 43.07
C LEU A 144 -16.04 -8.94 43.86
N ILE A 145 -16.57 -8.57 45.03
CA ILE A 145 -15.94 -7.55 45.90
C ILE A 145 -14.57 -8.03 46.42
N ASN A 146 -14.46 -9.32 46.73
CA ASN A 146 -13.17 -9.91 47.12
C ASN A 146 -12.15 -9.93 45.98
N MET A 147 -12.58 -9.99 44.71
CA MET A 147 -11.68 -9.93 43.55
C MET A 147 -11.13 -8.53 43.25
N GLU A 148 -11.84 -7.47 43.65
CA GLU A 148 -11.45 -6.07 43.40
C GLU A 148 -10.57 -5.48 44.52
N SER A 149 -10.60 -6.10 45.71
CA SER A 149 -9.91 -5.63 46.92
C SER A 149 -8.56 -6.31 47.18
N VAL A 150 -8.15 -7.24 46.32
CA VAL A 150 -6.84 -7.91 46.31
C VAL A 150 -5.86 -7.12 45.44
#